data_AF-A0AAW8YQ77-F1
#
_entry.id   AF-A0AAW8YQ77-F1
#
_cell.length_a   1.000
_cell.length_b   1.000
_cell.length_c   1.000
_cell.angle_alpha   90.00
_cell.angle_beta   90.00
_cell.angle_gamma   90.00
#
_symmetry.space_group_name_H-M   'P 1'
#
loop_
_entity.id
_entity.type
_entity.pdbx_description
1 polymer ?
#
loop_
_entity_poly.entity_id
_entity_poly.type
_entity_poly.pdbx_seq_one_letter_code
_entity_poly.pdbx_strand_id
1 'polypeptide(L)'
;MSNLILMIESKREQFTDVDQIIANYFVAHQEVRDINGLAKKLAVSPSSITRFSHKIGLSNYKELVFLYKEYLGSLNRKVSRISSDVVDSYRAIAQRTSDRYDEQTVQLFCERIFKNRIIFFWGLGFNSFVGLDFEFRFARFGKIVQHFSDQQSISLNANFLKKGDTLLISSISAKDKSILKSIETAKARGAHILLITANHESAYLPYCDGVMYTASFSPEESLGNISPQVPALIDLDIIYSKYIDLHQHDLSQWAKSENILKNWRKS
;
A
#
# COMPACT_ATOMS: atom_id res chain seq x y z
N MET A 1 -14.87 -8.75 24.63
CA MET A 1 -15.13 -9.62 23.47
C MET A 1 -16.44 -10.33 23.73
N SER A 2 -17.37 -10.22 22.79
CA SER A 2 -18.81 -10.31 23.03
C SER A 2 -19.24 -11.73 23.38
N ASN A 3 -19.98 -11.85 24.48
CA ASN A 3 -20.26 -13.08 25.24
C ASN A 3 -20.88 -14.22 24.40
N LEU A 4 -21.65 -13.88 23.34
CA LEU A 4 -22.45 -14.87 22.61
C LEU A 4 -21.66 -15.98 21.92
N ILE A 5 -20.59 -15.67 21.17
CA ILE A 5 -19.83 -16.72 20.46
C ILE A 5 -19.12 -17.63 21.46
N LEU A 6 -18.60 -17.08 22.56
CA LEU A 6 -18.01 -17.88 23.63
C LEU A 6 -19.05 -18.79 24.29
N MET A 7 -20.27 -18.31 24.51
CA MET A 7 -21.38 -19.14 25.02
C MET A 7 -21.70 -20.30 24.07
N ILE A 8 -21.76 -20.04 22.76
CA ILE A 8 -21.99 -21.07 21.74
C ILE A 8 -20.84 -22.09 21.73
N GLU A 9 -19.59 -21.64 21.65
CA GLU A 9 -18.41 -22.53 21.57
C GLU A 9 -18.21 -23.34 22.86
N SER A 10 -18.49 -22.76 24.04
CA SER A 10 -18.35 -23.45 25.33
C SER A 10 -19.28 -24.66 25.52
N LYS A 11 -20.35 -24.74 24.74
CA LYS A 11 -21.35 -25.82 24.78
C LYS A 11 -21.29 -26.72 23.55
N ARG A 12 -20.34 -26.49 22.64
CA ARG A 12 -20.33 -27.09 21.30
C ARG A 12 -20.20 -28.60 21.28
N GLU A 13 -19.53 -29.19 22.26
CA GLU A 13 -19.42 -30.65 22.42
C GLU A 13 -20.76 -31.32 22.81
N GLN A 14 -21.75 -30.55 23.28
CA GLN A 14 -23.06 -31.04 23.75
C GLN A 14 -24.18 -30.81 22.72
N PHE A 15 -23.80 -30.35 21.52
CA PHE A 15 -24.74 -30.02 20.45
C PHE A 15 -25.09 -31.25 19.63
N THR A 16 -26.39 -31.43 19.39
CA THR A 16 -26.90 -32.35 18.37
C THR A 16 -26.59 -31.81 16.97
N ASP A 17 -26.80 -32.61 15.93
CA ASP A 17 -26.64 -32.15 14.54
C ASP A 17 -27.47 -30.89 14.24
N VAL A 18 -28.69 -30.84 14.78
CA VAL A 18 -29.58 -29.66 14.66
C VAL A 18 -29.01 -28.45 15.38
N ASP A 19 -28.44 -28.63 16.57
CA ASP A 19 -27.81 -27.55 17.32
C ASP A 19 -26.55 -27.04 16.61
N GLN A 20 -25.76 -27.92 16.00
CA GLN A 20 -24.59 -27.54 15.20
C GLN A 20 -24.99 -26.69 13.99
N ILE A 21 -26.05 -27.06 13.27
CA ILE A 21 -26.60 -26.27 12.16
C ILE A 21 -26.96 -24.85 12.62
N ILE A 22 -27.64 -24.74 13.77
CA ILE A 22 -28.04 -23.44 14.33
C ILE A 22 -26.81 -22.65 14.80
N ALA A 23 -25.86 -23.28 15.51
CA ALA A 23 -24.63 -22.65 15.97
C ALA A 23 -23.80 -22.08 14.82
N ASN A 24 -23.59 -22.89 13.77
CA ASN A 24 -22.80 -22.50 12.60
C ASN A 24 -23.39 -21.27 11.88
N TYR A 25 -24.71 -21.09 11.91
CA TYR A 25 -25.35 -19.89 11.36
C TYR A 25 -24.85 -18.59 12.02
N PHE A 26 -24.80 -18.58 13.36
CA PHE A 26 -24.39 -17.41 14.13
C PHE A 26 -22.87 -17.22 14.14
N VAL A 27 -22.10 -18.31 14.15
CA VAL A 27 -20.63 -18.27 14.06
C VAL A 27 -20.17 -17.76 12.68
N ALA A 28 -20.91 -18.08 11.62
CA ALA A 28 -20.65 -17.60 10.25
C ALA A 28 -21.17 -16.18 9.96
N HIS A 29 -21.48 -15.39 11.01
CA HIS A 29 -21.87 -13.97 10.93
C HIS A 29 -23.02 -13.66 9.95
N GLN A 30 -23.96 -14.59 9.78
CA GLN A 30 -25.09 -14.43 8.86
C GLN A 30 -26.09 -13.35 9.34
N GLU A 31 -26.91 -12.83 8.42
CA GLU A 31 -27.91 -11.82 8.72
C GLU A 31 -28.89 -12.22 9.83
N VAL A 32 -29.35 -11.24 10.60
CA VAL A 32 -30.38 -11.44 11.62
C VAL A 32 -31.72 -11.75 10.96
N ARG A 33 -32.44 -12.75 11.46
CA ARG A 33 -33.78 -13.15 11.00
C ARG A 33 -34.73 -13.25 12.18
N ASP A 34 -36.02 -13.32 11.91
CA ASP A 34 -37.00 -13.75 12.90
C ASP A 34 -36.96 -15.29 13.04
N ILE A 35 -37.59 -15.82 14.09
CA ILE A 35 -37.47 -17.26 14.41
C ILE A 35 -38.02 -18.15 13.30
N ASN A 36 -39.10 -17.72 12.64
CA ASN A 36 -39.74 -18.47 11.56
C ASN A 36 -38.89 -18.43 10.28
N GLY A 37 -38.34 -17.26 9.94
CA GLY A 37 -37.43 -17.11 8.81
C GLY A 37 -36.13 -17.88 9.00
N LEU A 38 -35.59 -17.92 10.22
CA LEU A 38 -34.42 -18.72 10.56
C LEU A 38 -34.71 -20.22 10.48
N ALA A 39 -35.83 -20.66 11.06
CA ALA A 39 -36.30 -22.06 11.00
C ALA A 39 -36.39 -22.56 9.55
N LYS A 40 -37.04 -21.76 8.68
CA LYS A 40 -37.16 -22.06 7.25
C LYS A 40 -35.80 -22.11 6.54
N LYS A 41 -34.89 -21.16 6.83
CA LYS A 41 -33.55 -21.10 6.19
C LYS A 41 -32.68 -22.30 6.59
N LEU A 42 -32.79 -22.77 7.82
CA LEU A 42 -31.98 -23.87 8.35
C LEU A 42 -32.65 -25.24 8.20
N ALA A 43 -33.88 -25.31 7.68
CA ALA A 43 -34.70 -26.52 7.62
C ALA A 43 -34.88 -27.19 9.00
N VAL A 44 -35.11 -26.38 10.04
CA VAL A 44 -35.36 -26.83 11.42
C VAL A 44 -36.70 -26.28 11.94
N SER A 45 -37.20 -26.79 13.06
CA SER A 45 -38.40 -26.22 13.69
C SER A 45 -38.08 -25.00 14.58
N PRO A 46 -39.01 -24.04 14.74
CA PRO A 46 -38.85 -22.93 15.69
C PRO A 46 -38.61 -23.38 17.13
N SER A 47 -39.18 -24.53 17.52
CA SER A 47 -38.97 -25.11 18.85
C SER A 47 -37.53 -25.60 19.04
N SER A 48 -36.86 -26.10 18.00
CA SER A 48 -35.44 -26.44 18.04
C SER A 48 -34.57 -25.20 18.29
N ILE A 49 -34.86 -24.07 17.64
CA ILE A 49 -34.13 -22.80 17.86
C ILE A 49 -34.34 -22.27 19.29
N THR A 50 -35.55 -22.42 19.82
CA THR A 50 -35.84 -22.04 21.22
C THR A 50 -35.06 -22.92 22.19
N ARG A 51 -35.05 -24.25 21.98
CA ARG A 51 -34.25 -25.18 22.78
C ARG A 51 -32.75 -24.90 22.69
N PHE A 52 -32.24 -24.57 21.50
CA PHE A 52 -30.85 -24.16 21.31
C PHE A 52 -30.51 -22.92 22.15
N SER A 53 -31.37 -21.90 22.12
CA SER A 53 -31.19 -20.66 22.90
C SER A 53 -31.06 -20.97 24.40
N HIS A 54 -31.91 -21.85 24.93
CA HIS A 54 -31.81 -22.32 26.32
C HIS A 54 -30.54 -23.14 26.58
N LYS A 55 -30.15 -24.01 25.64
CA LYS A 55 -28.96 -24.87 25.78
C LYS A 55 -27.68 -24.05 25.92
N ILE A 56 -27.59 -22.91 25.25
CA ILE A 56 -26.44 -21.99 25.38
C ILE A 56 -26.57 -21.00 26.55
N GLY A 57 -27.59 -21.17 27.41
CA GLY A 57 -27.76 -20.39 28.64
C GLY A 57 -28.60 -19.11 28.50
N LEU A 58 -29.40 -18.98 27.44
CA LEU A 58 -30.28 -17.82 27.21
C LEU A 58 -31.75 -18.16 27.50
N SER A 59 -32.55 -17.15 27.80
CA SER A 59 -33.94 -17.30 28.21
C SER A 59 -34.89 -17.52 27.04
N ASN A 60 -34.51 -17.11 25.82
CA ASN A 60 -35.31 -17.28 24.59
C ASN A 60 -34.53 -16.81 23.35
N TYR A 61 -35.14 -16.99 22.18
CA TYR A 61 -34.58 -16.54 20.90
C TYR A 61 -34.43 -15.01 20.78
N LYS A 62 -35.30 -14.21 21.42
CA LYS A 62 -35.18 -12.74 21.36
C LYS A 62 -33.90 -12.27 22.05
N GLU A 63 -33.55 -12.88 23.17
CA GLU A 63 -32.29 -12.63 23.88
C GLU A 63 -31.07 -13.02 23.04
N LEU A 64 -31.13 -14.18 22.36
CA LEU A 64 -30.10 -14.60 21.40
C LEU A 64 -29.90 -13.56 20.31
N VAL A 65 -30.99 -13.13 19.67
CA VAL A 65 -30.96 -12.11 18.61
C VAL A 65 -30.42 -10.77 19.12
N PHE A 66 -30.76 -10.37 20.34
CA PHE A 66 -30.25 -9.14 20.95
C PHE A 66 -28.72 -9.19 21.09
N LEU A 67 -28.19 -10.22 21.74
CA LEU A 67 -26.74 -10.40 21.91
C LEU A 67 -26.01 -10.55 20.57
N TYR A 68 -26.66 -11.19 19.59
CA TYR A 68 -26.11 -11.36 18.25
C TYR A 68 -26.03 -10.03 17.49
N LYS A 69 -27.05 -9.18 17.58
CA LYS A 69 -27.03 -7.82 17.03
C LYS A 69 -25.92 -6.98 17.65
N GLU A 70 -25.74 -7.05 18.97
CA GLU A 70 -24.65 -6.36 19.66
C GLU A 70 -23.27 -6.87 19.19
N TYR A 71 -23.13 -8.19 19.04
CA TYR A 71 -21.91 -8.80 18.53
C TYR A 71 -21.58 -8.33 17.10
N LEU A 72 -22.54 -8.44 16.17
CA LEU A 72 -22.38 -7.95 14.79
C LEU A 72 -22.08 -6.44 14.76
N GLY A 73 -22.77 -5.64 15.57
CA GLY A 73 -22.50 -4.22 15.71
C GLY A 73 -21.11 -3.90 16.26
N SER A 74 -20.57 -4.74 17.16
CA SER A 74 -19.19 -4.61 17.66
C SER A 74 -18.13 -4.97 16.60
N LEU A 75 -18.39 -6.00 15.79
CA LEU A 75 -17.52 -6.38 14.66
C LEU A 75 -17.50 -5.28 13.61
N ASN A 76 -18.67 -4.79 13.19
CA ASN A 76 -18.77 -3.72 12.20
C ASN A 76 -18.10 -2.44 12.69
N ARG A 77 -18.26 -2.05 13.96
CA ARG A 77 -17.53 -0.91 14.54
C ARG A 77 -16.01 -1.12 14.53
N LYS A 78 -15.54 -2.34 14.86
CA LYS A 78 -14.11 -2.66 14.83
C LYS A 78 -13.53 -2.59 13.40
N VAL A 79 -14.23 -3.17 12.42
CA VAL A 79 -13.84 -3.12 11.00
C VAL A 79 -13.87 -1.70 10.47
N SER A 80 -14.93 -0.94 10.76
CA SER A 80 -15.03 0.48 10.40
C SER A 80 -13.90 1.30 11.01
N ARG A 81 -13.50 1.02 12.25
CA ARG A 81 -12.39 1.70 12.92
C ARG A 81 -11.03 1.35 12.29
N ILE A 82 -10.79 0.08 11.98
CA ILE A 82 -9.56 -0.33 11.25
C ILE A 82 -9.49 0.39 9.90
N SER A 83 -10.61 0.45 9.17
CA SER A 83 -10.66 1.15 7.88
C SER A 83 -10.44 2.66 8.03
N SER A 84 -11.01 3.31 9.06
CA SER A 84 -10.78 4.74 9.29
C SER A 84 -9.33 5.02 9.65
N ASP A 85 -8.74 4.20 10.53
CA ASP A 85 -7.36 4.39 11.01
C ASP A 85 -6.35 4.29 9.85
N VAL A 86 -6.54 3.34 8.91
CA VAL A 86 -5.71 3.22 7.70
C VAL A 86 -5.87 4.45 6.79
N VAL A 87 -7.10 4.89 6.54
CA VAL A 87 -7.36 6.06 5.69
C VAL A 87 -6.79 7.33 6.31
N ASP A 88 -6.94 7.51 7.62
CA ASP A 88 -6.41 8.67 8.34
C ASP A 88 -4.88 8.67 8.34
N SER A 89 -4.24 7.50 8.46
CA SER A 89 -2.79 7.37 8.31
C SER A 89 -2.33 7.81 6.91
N TYR A 90 -3.03 7.36 5.85
CA TYR A 90 -2.71 7.81 4.48
C TYR A 90 -2.93 9.31 4.27
N ARG A 91 -3.99 9.90 4.85
CA ARG A 91 -4.19 11.36 4.82
C ARG A 91 -3.04 12.10 5.50
N ALA A 92 -2.63 11.63 6.68
CA ALA A 92 -1.53 12.23 7.42
C ALA A 92 -0.18 12.12 6.68
N ILE A 93 0.04 11.01 5.96
CA ILE A 93 1.21 10.87 5.09
C ILE A 93 1.16 11.84 3.93
N ALA A 94 0.04 11.90 3.21
CA ALA A 94 -0.09 12.79 2.06
C ALA A 94 0.15 14.25 2.46
N GLN A 95 -0.40 14.67 3.61
CA GLN A 95 -0.14 16.01 4.15
C GLN A 95 1.35 16.21 4.48
N ARG A 96 1.98 15.29 5.23
CA ARG A 96 3.41 15.38 5.56
C ARG A 96 4.31 15.39 4.33
N THR A 97 3.97 14.63 3.29
CA THR A 97 4.71 14.62 2.02
C THR A 97 4.56 15.98 1.34
N SER A 98 3.35 16.52 1.27
CA SER A 98 3.10 17.86 0.71
C SER A 98 3.84 18.97 1.48
N ASP A 99 3.93 18.88 2.80
CA ASP A 99 4.63 19.87 3.63
C ASP A 99 6.14 19.91 3.35
N ARG A 100 6.70 18.85 2.74
CA ARG A 100 8.12 18.73 2.36
C ARG A 100 8.37 19.06 0.88
N TYR A 101 7.34 19.48 0.16
CA TYR A 101 7.45 19.85 -1.24
C TYR A 101 8.46 20.98 -1.43
N ASP A 102 9.43 20.76 -2.31
CA ASP A 102 10.37 21.77 -2.77
C ASP A 102 10.34 21.86 -4.30
N GLU A 103 9.84 22.98 -4.82
CA GLU A 103 9.68 23.19 -6.26
C GLU A 103 11.01 23.11 -7.01
N GLN A 104 12.09 23.63 -6.42
CA GLN A 104 13.40 23.65 -7.08
C GLN A 104 13.95 22.23 -7.26
N THR A 105 13.85 21.40 -6.22
CA THR A 105 14.23 19.98 -6.30
C THR A 105 13.37 19.23 -7.30
N VAL A 106 12.05 19.42 -7.30
CA VAL A 106 11.15 18.74 -8.26
C VAL A 106 11.48 19.15 -9.69
N GLN A 107 11.77 20.42 -9.94
CA GLN A 107 12.21 20.89 -11.25
C GLN A 107 13.55 20.26 -11.67
N LEU A 108 14.53 20.19 -10.77
CA LEU A 108 15.80 19.51 -11.03
C LEU A 108 15.60 18.03 -11.41
N PHE A 109 14.71 17.32 -10.70
CA PHE A 109 14.36 15.94 -11.05
C PHE A 109 13.80 15.86 -12.48
N CYS A 110 12.83 16.71 -12.81
CA CYS A 110 12.22 16.76 -14.14
C CYS A 110 13.24 17.05 -15.24
N GLU A 111 14.12 18.03 -15.04
CA GLU A 111 15.18 18.40 -16.00
C GLU A 111 16.14 17.25 -16.27
N ARG A 112 16.57 16.54 -15.22
CA ARG A 112 17.47 15.38 -15.34
C ARG A 112 16.81 14.22 -16.05
N ILE A 113 15.56 13.92 -15.72
CA ILE A 113 14.75 12.89 -16.38
C ILE A 113 14.53 13.27 -17.84
N PHE A 114 14.23 14.54 -18.14
CA PHE A 114 13.97 15.01 -19.50
C PHE A 114 15.21 14.88 -20.39
N LYS A 115 16.36 15.33 -19.90
CA LYS A 115 17.63 15.35 -20.65
C LYS A 115 18.12 13.97 -21.07
N ASN A 116 17.83 12.93 -20.28
CA ASN A 116 18.33 11.58 -20.51
C ASN A 116 17.23 10.64 -21.02
N ARG A 117 17.56 9.84 -22.05
CA ARG A 117 16.64 8.81 -22.54
C ARG A 117 16.67 7.55 -21.67
N ILE A 118 17.85 7.18 -21.19
CA ILE A 118 18.06 6.03 -20.31
C ILE A 118 18.20 6.56 -18.88
N ILE A 119 17.39 6.04 -17.97
CA ILE A 119 17.42 6.37 -16.55
C ILE A 119 17.70 5.08 -15.78
N PHE A 120 18.62 5.14 -14.83
CA PHE A 120 18.89 4.03 -13.92
C PHE A 120 18.07 4.25 -12.66
N PHE A 121 17.41 3.20 -12.16
CA PHE A 121 16.63 3.26 -10.93
C PHE A 121 17.12 2.21 -9.94
N TRP A 122 17.48 2.63 -8.73
CA TRP A 122 17.83 1.72 -7.63
C TRP A 122 16.80 1.80 -6.52
N GLY A 123 16.22 0.67 -6.14
CA GLY A 123 15.27 0.59 -5.02
C GLY A 123 15.16 -0.82 -4.49
N LEU A 124 15.49 -1.02 -3.22
CA LEU A 124 15.38 -2.33 -2.55
C LEU A 124 14.00 -2.53 -1.91
N GLY A 125 13.53 -3.77 -1.86
CA GLY A 125 12.30 -4.16 -1.16
C GLY A 125 11.09 -3.38 -1.68
N PHE A 126 10.31 -2.77 -0.78
CA PHE A 126 9.13 -2.00 -1.19
C PHE A 126 9.45 -0.78 -2.08
N ASN A 127 10.66 -0.23 -2.00
CA ASN A 127 11.07 0.88 -2.88
C ASN A 127 11.24 0.44 -4.34
N SER A 128 11.41 -0.86 -4.60
CA SER A 128 11.44 -1.40 -5.96
C SER A 128 10.10 -1.22 -6.70
N PHE A 129 8.98 -1.22 -5.98
CA PHE A 129 7.66 -0.95 -6.58
C PHE A 129 7.54 0.51 -7.07
N VAL A 130 8.23 1.45 -6.42
CA VAL A 130 8.34 2.84 -6.91
C VAL A 130 9.08 2.87 -8.25
N GLY A 131 10.13 2.05 -8.38
CA GLY A 131 10.90 1.92 -9.62
C GLY A 131 10.09 1.33 -10.77
N LEU A 132 9.30 0.28 -10.48
CA LEU A 132 8.40 -0.32 -11.47
C LEU A 132 7.31 0.65 -11.93
N ASP A 133 6.72 1.43 -11.02
CA ASP A 133 5.74 2.46 -11.38
C ASP A 133 6.39 3.60 -12.20
N PHE A 134 7.59 4.04 -11.80
CA PHE A 134 8.38 5.02 -12.56
C PHE A 134 8.68 4.52 -13.98
N GLU A 135 9.15 3.28 -14.13
CA GLU A 135 9.37 2.65 -15.43
C GLU A 135 8.11 2.67 -16.31
N PHE A 136 7.00 2.17 -15.78
CA PHE A 136 5.74 2.10 -16.52
C PHE A 136 5.24 3.47 -16.98
N ARG A 137 5.37 4.48 -16.12
CA ARG A 137 4.91 5.85 -16.39
C ARG A 137 5.77 6.57 -17.40
N PHE A 138 7.09 6.51 -17.23
CA PHE A 138 8.02 7.27 -18.08
C PHE A 138 8.32 6.58 -19.42
N ALA A 139 8.02 5.28 -19.56
CA ALA A 139 8.00 4.60 -20.86
C ALA A 139 7.06 5.27 -21.87
N ARG A 140 5.96 5.88 -21.41
CA ARG A 140 5.01 6.65 -22.24
C ARG A 140 5.63 7.90 -22.86
N PHE A 141 6.75 8.36 -22.31
CA PHE A 141 7.53 9.49 -22.81
C PHE A 141 8.84 9.05 -23.49
N GLY A 142 8.93 7.78 -23.88
CA GLY A 142 10.09 7.22 -24.59
C GLY A 142 11.33 7.04 -23.71
N LYS A 143 11.18 7.11 -22.38
CA LYS A 143 12.26 6.80 -21.45
C LYS A 143 12.45 5.30 -21.36
N ILE A 144 13.69 4.87 -21.23
CA ILE A 144 14.07 3.50 -20.90
C ILE A 144 14.57 3.52 -19.46
N VAL A 145 13.87 2.85 -18.57
CA VAL A 145 14.28 2.74 -17.17
C VAL A 145 14.94 1.39 -16.96
N GLN A 146 16.18 1.39 -16.48
CA GLN A 146 16.86 0.18 -16.01
C GLN A 146 16.70 0.10 -14.49
N HIS A 147 15.78 -0.76 -14.07
CA HIS A 147 15.43 -0.95 -12.67
C HIS A 147 16.26 -2.06 -12.02
N PHE A 148 16.89 -1.76 -10.87
CA PHE A 148 17.70 -2.70 -10.08
C PHE A 148 17.16 -2.78 -8.65
N SER A 149 16.87 -3.99 -8.18
CA SER A 149 16.13 -4.24 -6.93
C SER A 149 16.82 -5.15 -5.92
N ASP A 150 18.06 -5.56 -6.21
CA ASP A 150 18.93 -6.31 -5.31
C ASP A 150 20.33 -5.69 -5.23
N GLN A 151 21.03 -5.94 -4.13
CA GLN A 151 22.32 -5.33 -3.82
C GLN A 151 23.43 -5.73 -4.81
N GLN A 152 23.42 -6.96 -5.31
CA GLN A 152 24.47 -7.44 -6.22
C GLN A 152 24.35 -6.76 -7.58
N SER A 153 23.14 -6.69 -8.12
CA SER A 153 22.87 -6.03 -9.39
C SER A 153 23.12 -4.52 -9.30
N ILE A 154 22.76 -3.86 -8.19
CA ILE A 154 23.10 -2.44 -7.94
C ILE A 154 24.62 -2.25 -7.93
N SER A 155 25.36 -3.08 -7.19
CA SER A 155 26.81 -3.00 -7.10
C SER A 155 27.49 -3.21 -8.46
N LEU A 156 27.01 -4.15 -9.26
CA LEU A 156 27.49 -4.36 -10.63
C LEU A 156 27.16 -3.16 -11.51
N ASN A 157 25.92 -2.68 -11.50
CA ASN A 157 25.46 -1.55 -12.31
C ASN A 157 26.26 -0.27 -12.01
N ALA A 158 26.58 0.00 -10.74
CA ALA A 158 27.37 1.16 -10.32
C ALA A 158 28.69 1.29 -11.09
N ASN A 159 29.32 0.17 -11.45
CA ASN A 159 30.58 0.13 -12.20
C ASN A 159 30.42 0.40 -13.71
N PHE A 160 29.19 0.38 -14.23
CA PHE A 160 28.92 0.58 -15.66
C PHE A 160 28.30 1.95 -15.98
N LEU A 161 27.87 2.71 -14.97
CA LEU A 161 27.41 4.09 -15.15
C LEU A 161 28.49 4.95 -15.81
N LYS A 162 28.08 5.97 -16.53
CA LYS A 162 28.97 6.88 -17.25
C LYS A 162 28.68 8.32 -16.85
N LYS A 163 29.63 9.20 -17.16
CA LYS A 163 29.49 10.63 -16.92
C LYS A 163 28.23 11.16 -17.62
N GLY A 164 27.35 11.78 -16.85
CA GLY A 164 26.10 12.36 -17.34
C GLY A 164 24.88 11.44 -17.24
N ASP A 165 25.06 10.15 -16.97
CA ASP A 165 23.94 9.23 -16.71
C ASP A 165 23.12 9.73 -15.52
N THR A 166 21.81 9.54 -15.57
CA THR A 166 20.90 9.87 -14.45
C THR A 166 20.55 8.61 -13.70
N LEU A 167 20.88 8.61 -12.40
CA LEU A 167 20.54 7.58 -11.44
C LEU A 167 19.52 8.15 -10.45
N LEU A 168 18.34 7.54 -10.39
CA LEU A 168 17.33 7.82 -9.37
C LEU A 168 17.35 6.70 -8.33
N ILE A 169 17.43 7.06 -7.06
CA ILE A 169 17.44 6.13 -5.94
C ILE A 169 16.22 6.40 -5.07
N SER A 170 15.46 5.34 -4.78
CA SER A 170 14.39 5.40 -3.78
C SER A 170 14.79 4.58 -2.56
N SER A 171 14.96 5.25 -1.43
CA SER A 171 15.31 4.61 -0.16
C SER A 171 14.82 5.44 1.02
N ILE A 172 13.68 5.05 1.61
CA ILE A 172 13.09 5.75 2.77
C ILE A 172 14.10 5.90 3.90
N SER A 173 14.81 4.83 4.29
CA SER A 173 15.78 4.90 5.38
C SER A 173 17.15 5.43 4.94
N ALA A 174 17.59 5.13 3.71
CA ALA A 174 18.90 5.50 3.17
C ALA A 174 20.08 5.23 4.15
N LYS A 175 20.10 4.03 4.76
CA LYS A 175 21.12 3.60 5.75
C LYS A 175 21.98 2.41 5.31
N ASP A 176 21.70 1.82 4.15
CA ASP A 176 22.40 0.60 3.71
C ASP A 176 23.83 0.91 3.26
N LYS A 177 24.81 0.46 4.04
CA LYS A 177 26.24 0.69 3.76
C LYS A 177 26.70 0.02 2.46
N SER A 178 26.07 -1.08 2.04
CA SER A 178 26.41 -1.74 0.77
C SER A 178 26.01 -0.84 -0.41
N ILE A 179 24.83 -0.23 -0.32
CA ILE A 179 24.33 0.71 -1.33
C ILE A 179 25.12 2.02 -1.31
N LEU A 180 25.51 2.52 -0.13
CA LEU A 180 26.38 3.70 -0.02
C LEU A 180 27.66 3.55 -0.86
N LYS A 181 28.33 2.40 -0.78
CA LYS A 181 29.55 2.14 -1.57
C LYS A 181 29.28 2.15 -3.08
N SER A 182 28.11 1.66 -3.50
CA SER A 182 27.67 1.74 -4.90
C SER A 182 27.37 3.19 -5.32
N ILE A 183 26.79 4.00 -4.45
CA ILE A 183 26.53 5.43 -4.68
C ILE A 183 27.85 6.20 -4.84
N GLU A 184 28.82 5.97 -3.96
CA GLU A 184 30.18 6.54 -4.06
C GLU A 184 30.82 6.21 -5.41
N THR A 185 30.72 4.94 -5.83
CA THR A 185 31.22 4.46 -7.11
C THR A 185 30.52 5.15 -8.29
N ALA A 186 29.19 5.26 -8.25
CA ALA A 186 28.41 5.96 -9.27
C ALA A 186 28.81 7.44 -9.38
N LYS A 187 28.97 8.12 -8.23
CA LYS A 187 29.35 9.53 -8.20
C LYS A 187 30.75 9.76 -8.74
N ALA A 188 31.71 8.91 -8.37
CA ALA A 188 33.08 8.95 -8.89
C ALA A 188 33.15 8.80 -10.42
N ARG A 189 32.18 8.10 -11.02
CA ARG A 189 32.05 7.93 -12.47
C ARG A 189 31.32 9.09 -13.17
N GLY A 190 30.86 10.07 -12.40
CA GLY A 190 30.21 11.28 -12.90
C GLY A 190 28.72 11.11 -13.21
N ALA A 191 28.05 10.11 -12.63
CA ALA A 191 26.60 10.01 -12.69
C ALA A 191 25.95 11.16 -11.90
N HIS A 192 24.79 11.62 -12.39
CA HIS A 192 23.91 12.52 -11.66
C HIS A 192 22.95 11.71 -10.80
N ILE A 193 23.03 11.89 -9.49
CA ILE A 193 22.32 11.07 -8.52
C ILE A 193 21.18 11.88 -7.92
N LEU A 194 19.96 11.37 -8.07
CA LEU A 194 18.73 11.88 -7.48
C LEU A 194 18.26 10.91 -6.41
N LEU A 195 17.89 11.41 -5.23
CA LEU A 195 17.48 10.57 -4.10
C LEU A 195 16.08 10.96 -3.60
N ILE A 196 15.21 9.97 -3.42
CA ILE A 196 13.97 10.09 -2.64
C ILE A 196 14.19 9.38 -1.30
N THR A 197 14.08 10.11 -0.20
CA THR A 197 14.34 9.56 1.15
C THR A 197 13.57 10.30 2.24
N ALA A 198 13.35 9.67 3.39
CA ALA A 198 12.83 10.33 4.59
C ALA A 198 13.94 10.67 5.59
N ASN A 199 15.21 10.36 5.26
CA ASN A 199 16.34 10.50 6.17
C ASN A 199 17.21 11.74 5.83
N HIS A 200 17.06 12.78 6.63
CA HIS A 200 17.80 14.04 6.52
C HIS A 200 19.28 13.95 6.93
N GLU A 201 19.70 12.85 7.55
CA GLU A 201 21.06 12.64 8.06
C GLU A 201 21.75 11.47 7.36
N SER A 202 21.24 11.07 6.18
CA SER A 202 21.83 9.95 5.45
C SER A 202 23.24 10.26 4.97
N ALA A 203 24.13 9.26 5.06
CA ALA A 203 25.45 9.30 4.46
C ALA A 203 25.41 9.33 2.91
N TYR A 204 24.24 9.15 2.28
CA TYR A 204 24.09 9.23 0.83
C TYR A 204 24.11 10.69 0.34
N LEU A 205 23.68 11.64 1.18
CA LEU A 205 23.42 13.02 0.81
C LEU A 205 24.61 13.74 0.14
N PRO A 206 25.87 13.60 0.62
CA PRO A 206 27.01 14.28 -0.01
C PRO A 206 27.29 13.89 -1.47
N TYR A 207 26.74 12.76 -1.92
CA TYR A 207 26.93 12.25 -3.28
C TYR A 207 25.75 12.58 -4.21
N CYS A 208 24.64 13.07 -3.66
CA CYS A 208 23.42 13.35 -4.40
C CYS A 208 23.45 14.77 -5.00
N ASP A 209 23.03 14.89 -6.25
CA ASP A 209 22.85 16.18 -6.92
C ASP A 209 21.49 16.81 -6.59
N GLY A 210 20.48 16.00 -6.26
CA GLY A 210 19.16 16.44 -5.82
C GLY A 210 18.55 15.44 -4.84
N VAL A 211 17.92 15.94 -3.78
CA VAL A 211 17.33 15.11 -2.73
C VAL A 211 15.90 15.58 -2.46
N MET A 212 14.94 14.71 -2.75
CA MET A 212 13.53 14.91 -2.43
C MET A 212 13.22 14.22 -1.11
N TYR A 213 12.80 15.01 -0.13
CA TYR A 213 12.46 14.50 1.19
C TYR A 213 11.00 14.08 1.28
N THR A 214 10.76 12.79 1.48
CA THR A 214 9.42 12.23 1.64
C THR A 214 9.00 12.18 3.12
N ALA A 215 7.72 11.89 3.37
CA ALA A 215 7.23 11.73 4.73
C ALA A 215 7.89 10.53 5.45
N SER A 216 8.35 10.78 6.67
CA SER A 216 8.70 9.71 7.62
C SER A 216 7.43 9.13 8.25
N PHE A 217 7.43 7.83 8.50
CA PHE A 217 6.35 7.17 9.27
C PHE A 217 6.39 7.56 10.74
N SER A 218 5.22 7.67 11.35
CA SER A 218 5.06 7.68 12.81
C SER A 218 5.43 6.30 13.39
N PRO A 219 5.64 6.17 14.71
CA PRO A 219 5.90 4.90 15.35
C PRO A 219 4.82 3.85 15.04
N GLU A 220 3.55 4.24 15.08
CA GLU A 220 2.40 3.38 14.80
C GLU A 220 2.40 2.92 13.33
N GLU A 221 2.69 3.84 12.41
CA GLU A 221 2.73 3.52 10.99
C GLU A 221 3.89 2.59 10.62
N SER A 222 5.01 2.74 11.33
CA SER A 222 6.21 1.92 11.14
C SER A 222 5.99 0.44 11.52
N LEU A 223 4.91 0.12 12.22
CA LEU A 223 4.51 -1.26 12.53
C LEU A 223 3.89 -2.00 11.34
N GLY A 224 3.71 -1.34 10.19
CA GLY A 224 3.26 -1.97 8.95
C GLY A 224 1.74 -2.06 8.79
N ASN A 225 0.99 -1.16 9.45
CA ASN A 225 -0.46 -1.01 9.25
C ASN A 225 -0.79 -0.38 7.87
N ILE A 226 0.19 0.19 7.18
CA ILE A 226 0.08 0.78 5.84
C ILE A 226 1.31 0.48 4.98
N SER A 227 1.18 0.65 3.66
CA SER A 227 2.25 0.32 2.71
C SER A 227 3.43 1.31 2.78
N PRO A 228 4.66 0.83 2.99
CA PRO A 228 5.80 1.70 3.30
C PRO A 228 6.32 2.54 2.12
N GLN A 229 5.96 2.18 0.89
CA GLN A 229 6.37 2.88 -0.33
C GLN A 229 5.46 4.06 -0.70
N VAL A 230 4.30 4.20 -0.06
CA VAL A 230 3.30 5.21 -0.43
C VAL A 230 3.83 6.65 -0.39
N PRO A 231 4.61 7.08 0.63
CA PRO A 231 5.20 8.43 0.62
C PRO A 231 6.00 8.70 -0.67
N ALA A 232 6.87 7.76 -1.07
CA ALA A 232 7.68 7.90 -2.28
C ALA A 232 6.87 7.79 -3.58
N LEU A 233 5.74 7.07 -3.59
CA LEU A 233 4.82 7.07 -4.73
C LEU A 233 4.11 8.42 -4.91
N ILE A 234 3.75 9.09 -3.81
CA ILE A 234 3.18 10.45 -3.86
C ILE A 234 4.21 11.42 -4.44
N ASP A 235 5.47 11.33 -4.01
CA ASP A 235 6.55 12.15 -4.59
C ASP A 235 6.77 11.88 -6.08
N LEU A 236 6.73 10.60 -6.47
CA LEU A 236 6.77 10.20 -7.87
C LEU A 236 5.61 10.79 -8.67
N ASP A 237 4.39 10.81 -8.13
CA ASP A 237 3.23 11.43 -8.76
C ASP A 237 3.41 12.95 -8.93
N ILE A 238 4.00 13.62 -7.94
CA ILE A 238 4.35 15.05 -8.02
C ILE A 238 5.37 15.30 -9.13
N ILE A 239 6.45 14.50 -9.19
CA ILE A 239 7.46 14.58 -10.26
C ILE A 239 6.81 14.34 -11.62
N TYR A 240 5.97 13.30 -11.73
CA TYR A 240 5.29 12.96 -12.97
C TYR A 240 4.35 14.08 -13.45
N SER A 241 3.58 14.67 -12.53
CA SER A 241 2.67 15.77 -12.83
C SER A 241 3.43 17.01 -13.28
N LYS A 242 4.51 17.40 -12.57
CA LYS A 242 5.35 18.55 -12.97
C LYS A 242 6.08 18.29 -14.28
N TYR A 243 6.53 17.06 -14.52
CA TYR A 243 7.17 16.69 -15.79
C TYR A 243 6.22 16.86 -16.99
N ILE A 244 4.95 16.47 -16.84
CA ILE A 244 3.94 16.71 -17.88
C ILE A 244 3.75 18.20 -18.11
N ASP A 245 3.55 18.97 -17.04
CA ASP A 245 3.33 20.42 -17.12
C ASP A 245 4.48 21.13 -17.86
N LEU A 246 5.73 20.82 -17.49
CA LEU A 246 6.93 21.43 -18.11
C LEU A 246 7.14 21.03 -19.57
N HIS A 247 6.73 19.82 -19.96
CA HIS A 247 7.10 19.25 -21.27
C HIS A 247 5.91 18.97 -22.19
N GLN A 248 4.68 19.35 -21.82
CA GLN A 248 3.45 19.05 -22.58
C GLN A 248 3.54 19.34 -24.09
N HIS A 249 4.25 20.40 -24.49
CA HIS A 249 4.41 20.80 -25.88
C HIS A 249 5.40 19.93 -26.68
N ASP A 250 6.35 19.29 -26.00
CA ASP A 250 7.35 18.39 -26.60
C ASP A 250 6.88 16.93 -26.62
N LEU A 251 5.80 16.61 -25.91
CA LEU A 251 5.32 15.25 -25.65
C LEU A 251 4.42 14.65 -26.74
N SER A 252 4.80 14.82 -28.02
CA SER A 252 4.15 14.11 -29.15
C SER A 252 4.14 12.58 -28.98
N GLN A 253 5.08 12.03 -28.19
CA GLN A 253 5.16 10.61 -27.85
C GLN A 253 4.08 10.15 -26.86
N TRP A 254 3.67 11.02 -25.94
CA TRP A 254 2.60 10.69 -25.00
C TRP A 254 1.28 10.44 -25.73
N ALA A 255 0.92 11.33 -26.67
CA ALA A 255 -0.27 11.17 -27.51
C ALA A 255 -0.23 9.88 -28.35
N LYS A 256 0.96 9.48 -28.84
CA LYS A 256 1.14 8.19 -29.53
C LYS A 256 0.91 7.01 -28.58
N SER A 257 1.43 7.06 -27.36
CA SER A 257 1.25 5.98 -26.36
C SER A 257 -0.22 5.80 -25.96
N GLU A 258 -0.97 6.89 -25.77
CA GLU A 258 -2.41 6.85 -25.47
C GLU A 258 -3.22 6.22 -26.61
N ASN A 259 -2.87 6.50 -27.86
CA ASN A 259 -3.51 5.87 -29.01
C ASN A 259 -3.22 4.36 -29.09
N ILE A 260 -2.00 3.92 -28.77
CA ILE A 260 -1.65 2.48 -28.71
C ILE A 260 -2.49 1.78 -27.64
N LEU A 261 -2.60 2.35 -26.43
CA LEU A 261 -3.37 1.77 -25.33
C LEU A 261 -4.88 1.72 -25.63
N LYS A 262 -5.42 2.78 -26.27
CA LYS A 262 -6.83 2.81 -26.71
C LYS A 262 -7.14 1.75 -27.76
N ASN A 263 -6.20 1.49 -28.67
CA ASN A 263 -6.37 0.47 -29.70
C ASN A 263 -6.31 -0.95 -29.10
N TRP A 264 -5.44 -1.20 -28.11
CA TRP A 264 -5.38 -2.49 -27.40
C TRP A 264 -6.67 -2.81 -26.63
N ARG A 265 -7.35 -1.81 -26.05
CA ARG A 265 -8.64 -2.01 -25.36
C ARG A 265 -9.80 -2.39 -26.28
N LYS A 266 -9.65 -2.25 -27.61
CA LYS A 266 -10.69 -2.54 -28.61
C LYS A 266 -10.50 -3.89 -29.30
N SER A 267 -9.38 -4.56 -29.06
CA SER A 267 -9.03 -5.90 -29.56
C SER A 267 -9.23 -6.95 -28.47
#